data_AF-A0A5J4U5X5-F1
#
_entry.id   AF-A0A5J4U5X5-F1
#
_cell.length_a   1.000
_cell.length_b   1.000
_cell.length_c   1.000
_cell.angle_alpha   90.00
_cell.angle_beta   90.00
_cell.angle_gamma   90.00
#
_symmetry.space_group_name_H-M   'P 1'
#
loop_
_entity.id
_entity.type
_entity.pdbx_description
1 polymer ?
#
loop_
_entity_poly.entity_id
_entity_poly.type
_entity_poly.pdbx_seq_one_letter_code
_entity_poly.pdbx_strand_id
1 'polypeptide(L)'
;MQDFQITESTKYRYIGIYAMMVKVSRFPLAGLCMKELIDKHYKSHRMQLFYQVSDLNDCFWLDYAKWLLQGKVSPNQIRCEAKKQICEFYNLTKKQYDTFIIDYKGFDIVEKMNKLIIKKKINVNIFYYDNDDKFYYLGERRQYNKIKNINLDDDTETQDQSDEIIPTFNILLVSDTRESQDTYNVFYVTYIDGLTRQKYCPHCYQQSFDPKDDRYKRDYDNHVSQCKINGGQIIKKVKLDEQPFPYVPHIQRNETYAYLLANNATQQFKPTHYYITYDFETVERKVNTYFGKPLNKDSAICNSQWISVLEPLSVASTIKLKWREQYQNDNRYKKIASSFRYAALKTIYFDLRQGVDFITQWIEQVFEEAKQVSLDNKYDNQDIPYKQNVSIIGFNSSRFDQALFSKYLHNDKWTIQSYIGTMGQGKQIAVEHKQTKLQINFVDAMNYTQPTDLASFAKDFGNHTIDSNGVCGNSDNESKGLFPYEGITYDNYNYELNKSQPFSIRAFDSQLKNKTMNDDDYLSYTKDAINYATRWDYLQHYNELDTQIMIQPLDNLIN
;
A
#
# COMPACT_ATOMS: atom_id res chain seq x y z
N MET A 1 0.45 -8.62 35.93
CA MET A 1 -0.89 -8.11 35.59
C MET A 1 -1.10 -6.83 36.38
N GLN A 2 -0.85 -5.69 35.75
CA GLN A 2 -1.28 -4.39 36.27
C GLN A 2 -2.50 -3.98 35.46
N ASP A 3 -3.59 -3.77 36.18
CA ASP A 3 -4.89 -3.34 35.66
C ASP A 3 -4.76 -1.96 35.00
N PHE A 4 -4.99 -1.91 33.68
CA PHE A 4 -5.34 -0.67 33.01
C PHE A 4 -6.87 -0.52 33.00
N GLN A 5 -7.43 -0.07 34.12
CA GLN A 5 -8.74 0.59 34.14
C GLN A 5 -8.52 2.10 34.14
N ILE A 6 -8.54 2.73 32.96
CA ILE A 6 -9.06 4.08 32.77
C ILE A 6 -9.79 4.10 31.41
N THR A 7 -11.07 3.76 31.44
CA THR A 7 -12.02 4.14 30.38
C THR A 7 -12.45 5.59 30.62
N GLU A 8 -11.59 6.54 30.28
CA GLU A 8 -12.04 7.87 29.92
C GLU A 8 -12.28 7.88 28.41
N SER A 9 -13.46 8.34 28.00
CA SER A 9 -13.80 8.57 26.60
C SER A 9 -12.80 9.55 25.99
N THR A 10 -11.80 9.06 25.28
CA THR A 10 -10.95 9.91 24.45
C THR A 10 -11.81 10.39 23.28
N LYS A 11 -12.49 11.53 23.44
CA LYS A 11 -13.21 12.23 22.36
C LYS A 11 -12.32 12.47 21.12
N TYR A 12 -11.01 12.34 21.26
CA TYR A 12 -10.01 12.47 20.20
C TYR A 12 -9.27 11.14 19.99
N ARG A 13 -9.25 10.65 18.75
CA ARG A 13 -8.39 9.54 18.32
C ARG A 13 -7.18 10.12 17.60
N TYR A 14 -5.99 9.85 18.12
CA TYR A 14 -4.73 10.17 17.43
C TYR A 14 -4.40 9.03 16.46
N ILE A 15 -4.25 9.36 15.18
CA ILE A 15 -3.97 8.39 14.10
C ILE A 15 -2.65 8.79 13.45
N GLY A 16 -1.64 7.91 13.50
CA GLY A 16 -0.41 8.06 12.72
C GLY A 16 -0.64 7.57 11.29
N ILE A 17 -0.49 8.46 10.31
CA ILE A 17 -0.60 8.12 8.88
C ILE A 17 0.82 8.05 8.31
N TYR A 18 1.31 6.83 8.08
CA TYR A 18 2.67 6.59 7.60
C TYR A 18 2.79 6.64 6.07
N ALA A 19 1.73 6.28 5.33
CA ALA A 19 1.69 6.40 3.87
C ALA A 19 0.24 6.54 3.36
N MET A 20 0.04 7.34 2.30
CA MET A 20 -1.25 7.52 1.64
C MET A 20 -1.06 7.46 0.12
N MET A 21 -1.80 6.57 -0.54
CA MET A 21 -1.87 6.48 -2.00
C MET A 21 -3.24 6.97 -2.46
N VAL A 22 -3.28 8.03 -3.25
CA VAL A 22 -4.53 8.60 -3.78
C VAL A 22 -4.62 8.28 -5.28
N LYS A 23 -5.58 7.42 -5.65
CA LYS A 23 -5.93 7.19 -7.05
C LYS A 23 -7.09 8.11 -7.42
N VAL A 24 -6.81 9.14 -8.20
CA VAL A 24 -7.84 10.08 -8.69
C VAL A 24 -8.29 9.61 -10.08
N SER A 25 -9.59 9.39 -10.24
CA SER A 25 -10.22 9.12 -11.53
C SER A 25 -11.44 10.02 -11.71
N ARG A 26 -11.55 10.67 -12.87
CA ARG A 26 -12.68 11.53 -13.24
C ARG A 26 -13.81 10.62 -13.76
N PHE A 27 -15.02 10.75 -13.20
CA PHE A 27 -16.19 9.93 -13.60
C PHE A 27 -17.31 10.82 -14.19
N PRO A 28 -17.58 10.73 -15.50
CA PRO A 28 -18.63 11.50 -16.23
C PRO A 28 -20.06 10.93 -16.28
N LEU A 29 -20.92 11.75 -16.90
CA LEU A 29 -22.36 11.57 -17.12
C LEU A 29 -22.67 10.49 -18.17
N ALA A 30 -23.64 9.62 -17.89
CA ALA A 30 -24.10 8.60 -18.84
C ALA A 30 -25.18 9.17 -19.77
N GLY A 31 -24.92 9.23 -21.07
CA GLY A 31 -25.90 9.80 -22.02
C GLY A 31 -25.57 9.72 -23.50
N LEU A 32 -24.30 9.65 -23.90
CA LEU A 32 -23.96 9.82 -25.31
C LEU A 32 -24.20 8.52 -26.12
N CYS A 33 -25.08 8.62 -27.11
CA CYS A 33 -25.40 7.56 -28.06
C CYS A 33 -24.22 7.36 -29.04
N MET A 34 -23.35 6.39 -28.77
CA MET A 34 -22.17 6.08 -29.59
C MET A 34 -22.34 4.78 -30.35
N LYS A 35 -22.33 4.87 -31.69
CA LYS A 35 -22.39 3.72 -32.60
C LYS A 35 -21.30 2.68 -32.29
N GLU A 36 -20.13 3.11 -31.86
CA GLU A 36 -18.97 2.26 -31.57
C GLU A 36 -19.18 1.39 -30.33
N LEU A 37 -19.72 1.95 -29.25
CA LEU A 37 -20.06 1.19 -28.04
C LEU A 37 -21.20 0.21 -28.29
N ILE A 38 -22.19 0.60 -29.10
CA ILE A 38 -23.28 -0.28 -29.53
C ILE A 38 -22.72 -1.44 -30.37
N ASP A 39 -21.82 -1.13 -31.29
CA ASP A 39 -21.22 -2.12 -32.17
C ASP A 39 -20.34 -3.11 -31.42
N LYS A 40 -19.58 -2.62 -30.42
CA LYS A 40 -18.70 -3.42 -29.59
C LYS A 40 -19.47 -4.31 -28.61
N HIS A 41 -20.39 -3.72 -27.85
CA HIS A 41 -21.03 -4.40 -26.71
C HIS A 41 -22.39 -5.00 -27.07
N TYR A 42 -23.28 -4.23 -27.69
CA TYR A 42 -24.66 -4.64 -27.92
C TYR A 42 -24.80 -5.65 -29.06
N LYS A 43 -24.13 -5.45 -30.21
CA LYS A 43 -24.28 -6.36 -31.37
C LYS A 43 -23.94 -7.82 -31.04
N SER A 44 -22.94 -8.04 -30.20
CA SER A 44 -22.49 -9.37 -29.77
C SER A 44 -23.30 -9.96 -28.61
N HIS A 45 -24.10 -9.14 -27.92
CA HIS A 45 -24.83 -9.52 -26.70
C HIS A 45 -26.32 -9.12 -26.71
N ARG A 46 -26.97 -9.14 -27.89
CA ARG A 46 -28.38 -8.72 -28.08
C ARG A 46 -29.40 -9.49 -27.24
N MET A 47 -29.03 -10.69 -26.78
CA MET A 47 -29.88 -11.53 -25.94
C MET A 47 -29.72 -11.19 -24.44
N GLN A 48 -28.62 -10.54 -24.07
CA GLN A 48 -28.23 -10.23 -22.69
C GLN A 48 -28.37 -8.75 -22.35
N LEU A 49 -28.34 -7.89 -23.37
CA LEU A 49 -28.46 -6.45 -23.25
C LEU A 49 -29.71 -5.97 -23.97
N PHE A 50 -30.36 -4.98 -23.38
CA PHE A 50 -31.36 -4.16 -24.04
C PHE A 50 -30.75 -2.82 -24.42
N TYR A 51 -31.19 -2.30 -25.56
CA TYR A 51 -30.82 -0.98 -26.05
C TYR A 51 -31.94 -0.43 -26.93
N GLN A 52 -32.26 0.85 -26.77
CA GLN A 52 -33.23 1.58 -27.59
C GLN A 52 -32.54 2.77 -28.24
N VAL A 53 -32.60 2.85 -29.56
CA VAL A 53 -32.02 3.98 -30.32
C VAL A 53 -32.76 5.26 -29.98
N SER A 54 -31.98 6.30 -29.66
CA SER A 54 -32.39 7.66 -29.36
C SER A 54 -31.31 8.64 -29.82
N ASP A 55 -31.74 9.80 -30.32
CA ASP A 55 -30.86 10.91 -30.69
C ASP A 55 -30.65 11.88 -29.50
N LEU A 56 -31.23 11.56 -28.33
CA LEU A 56 -31.14 12.33 -27.09
C LEU A 56 -30.27 11.60 -26.07
N ASN A 57 -29.77 12.33 -25.06
CA ASN A 57 -28.94 11.75 -24.00
C ASN A 57 -29.75 11.02 -22.92
N ASP A 58 -30.74 10.22 -23.31
CA ASP A 58 -31.74 9.61 -22.44
C ASP A 58 -31.61 8.09 -22.29
N CYS A 59 -30.49 7.49 -22.73
CA CYS A 59 -30.25 6.04 -22.72
C CYS A 59 -30.55 5.37 -21.37
N PHE A 60 -30.07 5.95 -20.27
CA PHE A 60 -30.34 5.45 -18.92
C PHE A 60 -31.85 5.37 -18.62
N TRP A 61 -32.62 6.38 -19.02
CA TRP A 61 -34.06 6.46 -18.76
C TRP A 61 -34.85 5.51 -19.64
N LEU A 62 -34.40 5.27 -20.87
CA LEU A 62 -34.96 4.26 -21.77
C LEU A 62 -34.74 2.85 -21.22
N ASP A 63 -33.54 2.59 -20.71
CA ASP A 63 -33.18 1.33 -20.04
C ASP A 63 -34.00 1.11 -18.77
N TYR A 64 -34.11 2.15 -17.94
CA TYR A 64 -34.92 2.11 -16.72
C TYR A 64 -36.42 1.91 -17.03
N ALA A 65 -36.94 2.60 -18.04
CA ALA A 65 -38.31 2.43 -18.51
C ALA A 65 -38.57 1.02 -19.04
N LYS A 66 -37.62 0.44 -19.78
CA LYS A 66 -37.75 -0.94 -20.24
C LYS A 66 -37.76 -1.93 -19.08
N TRP A 67 -36.94 -1.70 -18.05
CA TRP A 67 -36.93 -2.53 -16.84
C TRP A 67 -38.26 -2.46 -16.07
N LEU A 68 -38.88 -1.28 -15.98
CA LEU A 68 -40.19 -1.10 -15.36
C LEU A 68 -41.32 -1.81 -16.13
N LEU A 69 -41.25 -1.81 -17.47
CA LEU A 69 -42.31 -2.34 -18.33
C LEU A 69 -42.12 -3.84 -18.59
N GLN A 70 -42.99 -4.67 -17.97
CA GLN A 70 -42.98 -6.12 -18.13
C GLN A 70 -43.65 -6.58 -19.45
N GLY A 71 -43.16 -7.68 -20.02
CA GLY A 71 -43.74 -8.31 -21.22
C GLY A 71 -43.28 -7.73 -22.56
N LYS A 72 -44.10 -7.95 -23.61
CA LYS A 72 -43.89 -7.39 -24.95
C LYS A 72 -44.32 -5.92 -24.95
N VAL A 73 -43.37 -5.03 -25.12
CA VAL A 73 -43.55 -3.57 -25.01
C VAL A 73 -43.06 -2.92 -26.30
N SER A 74 -43.84 -2.01 -26.86
CA SER A 74 -43.44 -1.26 -28.05
C SER A 74 -42.42 -0.16 -27.72
N PRO A 75 -41.54 0.22 -28.67
CA PRO A 75 -40.59 1.32 -28.47
C PRO A 75 -41.24 2.65 -28.03
N ASN A 76 -42.44 2.94 -28.53
CA ASN A 76 -43.17 4.15 -28.17
C ASN A 76 -43.62 4.15 -26.70
N GLN A 77 -44.05 2.99 -26.18
CA GLN A 77 -44.39 2.85 -24.76
C GLN A 77 -43.16 3.08 -23.87
N ILE A 78 -41.99 2.57 -24.28
CA ILE A 78 -40.72 2.78 -23.54
C ILE A 78 -40.37 4.26 -23.50
N ARG A 79 -40.44 4.96 -24.64
CA ARG A 79 -40.18 6.41 -24.70
C ARG A 79 -41.14 7.23 -23.85
N CYS A 80 -42.44 6.90 -23.89
CA CYS A 80 -43.44 7.56 -23.07
C CYS A 80 -43.18 7.37 -21.57
N GLU A 81 -42.82 6.15 -21.15
CA GLU A 81 -42.49 5.88 -19.76
C GLU A 81 -41.16 6.53 -19.34
N ALA A 82 -40.13 6.54 -20.21
CA ALA A 82 -38.87 7.24 -19.95
C ALA A 82 -39.11 8.75 -19.73
N LYS A 83 -39.89 9.40 -20.61
CA LYS A 83 -40.29 10.80 -20.45
C LYS A 83 -41.00 11.05 -19.12
N LYS A 84 -41.91 10.15 -18.73
CA LYS A 84 -42.60 10.22 -17.43
C LYS A 84 -41.65 10.11 -16.25
N GLN A 85 -40.70 9.16 -16.28
CA GLN A 85 -39.71 8.96 -15.22
C GLN A 85 -38.74 10.15 -15.10
N ILE A 86 -38.32 10.74 -16.22
CA ILE A 86 -37.50 11.97 -16.23
C ILE A 86 -38.25 13.13 -15.58
N CYS A 87 -39.49 13.38 -16.02
CA CYS A 87 -40.31 14.45 -15.45
C CYS A 87 -40.53 14.27 -13.95
N GLU A 88 -40.79 13.05 -13.51
CA GLU A 88 -40.97 12.74 -12.10
C GLU A 88 -39.66 12.91 -11.31
N PHE A 89 -38.53 12.44 -11.83
CA PHE A 89 -37.25 12.51 -11.12
C PHE A 89 -36.74 13.94 -10.95
N TYR A 90 -36.83 14.75 -12.02
CA TYR A 90 -36.35 16.14 -12.05
C TYR A 90 -37.43 17.17 -11.71
N ASN A 91 -38.63 16.73 -11.30
CA ASN A 91 -39.79 17.59 -10.97
C ASN A 91 -40.16 18.57 -12.10
N LEU A 92 -40.25 18.06 -13.34
CA LEU A 92 -40.56 18.85 -14.53
C LEU A 92 -42.03 18.71 -14.94
N THR A 93 -42.62 19.78 -15.46
CA THR A 93 -43.90 19.74 -16.17
C THR A 93 -43.72 19.26 -17.62
N LYS A 94 -44.81 18.81 -18.26
CA LYS A 94 -44.77 18.38 -19.68
C LYS A 94 -44.20 19.44 -20.62
N LYS A 95 -44.49 20.72 -20.38
CA LYS A 95 -43.99 21.85 -21.18
C LYS A 95 -42.50 22.11 -20.97
N GLN A 96 -41.99 21.89 -19.76
CA GLN A 96 -40.56 22.09 -19.43
C GLN A 96 -39.67 20.95 -19.97
N TYR A 97 -40.21 19.74 -20.09
CA TYR A 97 -39.45 18.58 -20.58
C TYR A 97 -38.84 18.83 -21.96
N ASP A 98 -39.62 19.38 -22.90
CA ASP A 98 -39.19 19.48 -24.29
C ASP A 98 -37.97 20.41 -24.44
N THR A 99 -37.85 21.44 -23.58
CA THR A 99 -36.63 22.27 -23.49
C THR A 99 -35.52 21.58 -22.70
N PHE A 100 -35.85 20.96 -21.56
CA PHE A 100 -34.88 20.29 -20.69
C PHE A 100 -34.11 19.17 -21.40
N ILE A 101 -34.80 18.34 -22.19
CA ILE A 101 -34.19 17.15 -22.78
C ILE A 101 -33.17 17.47 -23.87
N ILE A 102 -33.27 18.65 -24.50
CA ILE A 102 -32.32 19.13 -25.50
C ILE A 102 -30.97 19.46 -24.84
N ASP A 103 -30.99 20.12 -23.68
CA ASP A 103 -29.79 20.50 -22.93
C ASP A 103 -29.32 19.42 -21.94
N TYR A 104 -30.05 18.31 -21.86
CA TYR A 104 -29.77 17.24 -20.91
C TYR A 104 -28.45 16.55 -21.27
N LYS A 105 -27.49 16.61 -20.34
CA LYS A 105 -26.15 16.01 -20.52
C LYS A 105 -26.10 14.51 -20.23
N GLY A 106 -27.20 13.90 -19.78
CA GLY A 106 -27.24 12.50 -19.36
C GLY A 106 -27.44 12.31 -17.86
N PHE A 107 -27.67 11.06 -17.47
CA PHE A 107 -27.87 10.66 -16.08
C PHE A 107 -26.53 10.56 -15.34
N ASP A 108 -26.43 11.22 -14.19
CA ASP A 108 -25.25 11.18 -13.34
C ASP A 108 -25.32 9.97 -12.39
N ILE A 109 -24.58 8.91 -12.70
CA ILE A 109 -24.59 7.68 -11.89
C ILE A 109 -23.98 7.93 -10.51
N VAL A 110 -23.02 8.86 -10.36
CA VAL A 110 -22.36 9.11 -9.08
C VAL A 110 -23.29 9.90 -8.18
N GLU A 111 -23.77 11.05 -8.64
CA GLU A 111 -24.52 11.99 -7.82
C GLU A 111 -26.01 11.65 -7.69
N LYS A 112 -26.62 11.05 -8.72
CA LYS A 112 -28.09 10.91 -8.81
C LYS A 112 -28.59 9.49 -8.57
N MET A 113 -27.75 8.47 -8.68
CA MET A 113 -28.19 7.08 -8.51
C MET A 113 -28.74 6.80 -7.11
N ASN A 114 -28.10 7.30 -6.05
CA ASN A 114 -28.59 7.11 -4.68
C ASN A 114 -29.95 7.77 -4.48
N LYS A 115 -30.16 8.97 -5.05
CA LYS A 115 -31.45 9.66 -5.04
C LYS A 115 -32.53 8.84 -5.75
N LEU A 116 -32.20 8.23 -6.90
CA LEU A 116 -33.13 7.37 -7.63
C LEU A 116 -33.49 6.12 -6.83
N ILE A 117 -32.49 5.45 -6.25
CA ILE A 117 -32.64 4.26 -5.41
C ILE A 117 -33.59 4.51 -4.24
N ILE A 118 -33.38 5.62 -3.52
CA ILE A 118 -34.23 6.01 -2.39
C ILE A 118 -35.64 6.33 -2.88
N LYS A 119 -35.78 7.18 -3.91
CA LYS A 119 -37.09 7.63 -4.43
C LYS A 119 -37.94 6.47 -4.96
N LYS A 120 -37.31 5.50 -5.61
CA LYS A 120 -37.99 4.39 -6.29
C LYS A 120 -38.00 3.09 -5.50
N LYS A 121 -37.31 3.03 -4.35
CA LYS A 121 -37.16 1.83 -3.51
C LYS A 121 -36.69 0.62 -4.32
N ILE A 122 -35.56 0.78 -5.02
CA ILE A 122 -34.98 -0.26 -5.90
C ILE A 122 -33.53 -0.57 -5.51
N ASN A 123 -33.04 -1.76 -5.84
CA ASN A 123 -31.61 -2.06 -5.84
C ASN A 123 -31.04 -1.83 -7.24
N VAL A 124 -29.77 -1.47 -7.35
CA VAL A 124 -29.06 -1.34 -8.63
C VAL A 124 -27.76 -2.14 -8.60
N ASN A 125 -27.57 -3.01 -9.59
CA ASN A 125 -26.30 -3.68 -9.84
C ASN A 125 -25.64 -3.03 -11.07
N ILE A 126 -24.37 -2.65 -10.93
CA ILE A 126 -23.59 -1.99 -11.99
C ILE A 126 -22.49 -2.94 -12.46
N PHE A 127 -22.62 -3.36 -13.71
CA PHE A 127 -21.66 -4.17 -14.44
C PHE A 127 -20.72 -3.26 -15.22
N TYR A 128 -19.49 -3.72 -15.39
CA TYR A 128 -18.45 -3.05 -16.16
C TYR A 128 -17.88 -4.03 -17.19
N TYR A 129 -17.16 -3.48 -18.17
CA TYR A 129 -16.39 -4.25 -19.14
C TYR A 129 -14.91 -3.97 -18.95
N ASP A 130 -14.13 -5.02 -18.77
CA ASP A 130 -12.68 -4.94 -18.78
C ASP A 130 -12.19 -4.96 -20.24
N ASN A 131 -11.49 -3.90 -20.66
CA ASN A 131 -10.97 -3.79 -22.02
C ASN A 131 -9.74 -4.67 -22.27
N ASP A 132 -8.93 -4.91 -21.24
CA ASP A 132 -7.67 -5.63 -21.35
C ASP A 132 -7.96 -7.13 -21.41
N ASP A 133 -8.77 -7.61 -20.47
CA ASP A 133 -9.09 -9.04 -20.34
C ASP A 133 -10.37 -9.44 -21.08
N LYS A 134 -11.09 -8.47 -21.65
CA LYS A 134 -12.26 -8.64 -22.54
C LYS A 134 -13.44 -9.41 -21.91
N PHE A 135 -13.73 -9.18 -20.63
CA PHE A 135 -14.87 -9.79 -19.94
C PHE A 135 -15.77 -8.77 -19.23
N TYR A 136 -17.01 -9.18 -18.93
CA TYR A 136 -17.97 -8.40 -18.16
C TYR A 136 -17.99 -8.87 -16.71
N TYR A 137 -18.07 -7.94 -15.77
CA TYR A 137 -18.12 -8.27 -14.35
C TYR A 137 -19.01 -7.32 -13.55
N LEU A 138 -19.56 -7.82 -12.46
CA LEU A 138 -20.28 -7.01 -11.48
C LEU A 138 -19.27 -6.20 -10.66
N GLY A 139 -19.25 -4.88 -10.83
CA GLY A 139 -18.33 -4.00 -10.09
C GLY A 139 -18.94 -3.35 -8.87
N GLU A 140 -20.22 -2.94 -8.93
CA GLU A 140 -20.86 -2.23 -7.82
C GLU A 140 -22.30 -2.72 -7.57
N ARG A 141 -22.72 -2.72 -6.30
CA ARG A 141 -24.09 -2.97 -5.88
C ARG A 141 -24.56 -1.87 -4.94
N ARG A 142 -25.62 -1.17 -5.32
CA ARG A 142 -26.27 -0.15 -4.50
C ARG A 142 -27.62 -0.67 -4.03
N GLN A 143 -27.75 -0.90 -2.74
CA GLN A 143 -28.95 -1.52 -2.15
C GLN A 143 -29.77 -0.47 -1.39
N TYR A 144 -31.06 -0.39 -1.67
CA TYR A 144 -31.96 0.55 -0.99
C TYR A 144 -31.87 0.43 0.54
N ASN A 145 -31.92 -0.79 1.09
CA ASN A 145 -31.84 -0.98 2.54
C ASN A 145 -30.52 -0.52 3.19
N LYS A 146 -29.43 -0.45 2.43
CA LYS A 146 -28.15 0.09 2.91
C LYS A 146 -28.06 1.61 2.77
N ILE A 147 -28.76 2.18 1.80
CA ILE A 147 -28.67 3.59 1.43
C ILE A 147 -29.80 4.42 2.07
N LYS A 148 -30.94 3.81 2.41
CA LYS A 148 -32.12 4.48 2.99
C LYS A 148 -31.86 5.17 4.33
N ASN A 149 -30.88 4.65 5.09
CA ASN A 149 -30.51 5.17 6.41
C ASN A 149 -29.27 6.05 6.37
N ILE A 150 -28.67 6.25 5.19
CA ILE A 150 -27.65 7.28 5.00
C ILE A 150 -28.40 8.60 4.94
N ASN A 151 -28.75 9.15 6.10
CA ASN A 151 -29.17 10.54 6.20
C ASN A 151 -28.03 11.39 5.64
N LEU A 152 -28.33 12.27 4.69
CA LEU A 152 -27.35 13.23 4.16
C LEU A 152 -26.92 14.27 5.22
N ASP A 153 -27.43 14.19 6.45
CA ASP A 153 -27.20 15.18 7.52
C ASP A 153 -26.94 14.64 8.95
N ASP A 154 -26.93 13.33 9.25
CA ASP A 154 -26.55 12.86 10.61
C ASP A 154 -26.15 11.38 10.69
N ASP A 155 -25.01 11.11 11.33
CA ASP A 155 -24.37 9.80 11.53
C ASP A 155 -25.00 9.00 12.68
N THR A 156 -26.22 8.48 12.48
CA THR A 156 -26.74 7.40 13.33
C THR A 156 -27.40 6.32 12.49
N GLU A 157 -26.77 5.15 12.43
CA GLU A 157 -27.32 3.94 11.83
C GLU A 157 -28.41 3.35 12.73
N THR A 158 -29.67 3.38 12.30
CA THR A 158 -30.74 2.56 12.89
C THR A 158 -31.16 1.48 11.90
N GLN A 159 -30.92 0.20 12.24
CA GLN A 159 -31.25 -0.93 11.38
C GLN A 159 -32.73 -1.30 11.51
N ASP A 160 -33.55 -0.91 10.53
CA ASP A 160 -34.87 -1.51 10.32
C ASP A 160 -34.78 -2.58 9.22
N GLN A 161 -34.82 -3.85 9.65
CA GLN A 161 -35.02 -5.01 8.79
C GLN A 161 -36.52 -5.14 8.46
N SER A 162 -36.87 -4.85 7.20
CA SER A 162 -38.14 -5.28 6.61
C SER A 162 -37.84 -6.25 5.46
N ASP A 163 -38.45 -7.44 5.52
CA ASP A 163 -38.29 -8.57 4.58
C ASP A 163 -38.98 -8.34 3.21
N GLU A 164 -39.02 -7.11 2.72
CA GLU A 164 -39.62 -6.81 1.42
C GLU A 164 -38.61 -7.12 0.30
N ILE A 165 -39.00 -7.95 -0.69
CA ILE A 165 -38.17 -8.25 -1.86
C ILE A 165 -38.07 -6.99 -2.72
N ILE A 166 -36.98 -6.25 -2.55
CA ILE A 166 -36.71 -5.03 -3.29
C ILE A 166 -36.28 -5.39 -4.73
N PRO A 167 -37.00 -4.91 -5.77
CA PRO A 167 -36.67 -5.21 -7.15
C PRO A 167 -35.31 -4.64 -7.53
N THR A 168 -34.57 -5.37 -8.38
CA THR A 168 -33.19 -5.02 -8.75
C THR A 168 -33.09 -4.67 -10.22
N PHE A 169 -32.54 -3.48 -10.51
CA PHE A 169 -32.23 -3.00 -11.85
C PHE A 169 -30.74 -3.26 -12.15
N ASN A 170 -30.46 -3.95 -13.25
CA ASN A 170 -29.10 -4.34 -13.62
C ASN A 170 -28.64 -3.51 -14.82
N ILE A 171 -27.56 -2.76 -14.67
CA ILE A 171 -27.02 -1.91 -15.74
C ILE A 171 -25.60 -2.30 -16.08
N LEU A 172 -25.23 -2.19 -17.35
CA LEU A 172 -23.87 -2.26 -17.83
C LEU A 172 -23.41 -0.84 -18.17
N LEU A 173 -22.36 -0.37 -17.50
CA LEU A 173 -21.72 0.92 -17.75
C LEU A 173 -20.46 0.70 -18.57
N VAL A 174 -20.41 1.29 -19.76
CA VAL A 174 -19.25 1.22 -20.67
C VAL A 174 -18.82 2.61 -21.10
N SER A 175 -17.53 2.73 -21.42
CA SER A 175 -16.94 3.97 -21.91
C SER A 175 -16.04 3.71 -23.12
N ASP A 176 -15.88 4.74 -23.95
CA ASP A 176 -14.84 4.80 -24.98
C ASP A 176 -13.83 5.90 -24.61
N THR A 177 -12.55 5.55 -24.55
CA THR A 177 -11.46 6.43 -24.09
C THR A 177 -10.63 6.99 -25.24
N ARG A 178 -11.03 6.76 -26.50
CA ARG A 178 -10.18 7.03 -27.68
C ARG A 178 -9.92 8.50 -28.00
N GLU A 179 -10.73 9.46 -27.53
CA GLU A 179 -10.61 10.87 -27.95
C GLU A 179 -10.86 11.89 -26.82
N SER A 180 -10.10 11.87 -25.72
CA SER A 180 -10.00 12.98 -24.72
C SER A 180 -11.29 13.48 -24.04
N GLN A 181 -12.45 12.92 -24.38
CA GLN A 181 -13.73 13.04 -23.71
C GLN A 181 -14.16 11.62 -23.35
N ASP A 182 -14.09 11.28 -22.06
CA ASP A 182 -14.60 10.01 -21.57
C ASP A 182 -16.14 10.04 -21.74
N THR A 183 -16.63 9.36 -22.77
CA THR A 183 -18.07 9.28 -23.07
C THR A 183 -18.62 7.95 -22.57
N TYR A 184 -19.74 8.00 -21.85
CA TYR A 184 -20.32 6.84 -21.17
C TYR A 184 -21.68 6.51 -21.74
N ASN A 185 -21.91 5.22 -21.93
CA ASN A 185 -23.20 4.68 -22.27
C ASN A 185 -23.63 3.62 -21.25
N VAL A 186 -24.95 3.50 -21.07
CA VAL A 186 -25.56 2.49 -20.22
C VAL A 186 -26.38 1.54 -21.10
N PHE A 187 -26.36 0.26 -20.72
CA PHE A 187 -27.26 -0.76 -21.24
C PHE A 187 -28.01 -1.42 -20.10
N TYR A 188 -29.30 -1.71 -20.29
CA TYR A 188 -30.03 -2.59 -19.37
C TYR A 188 -29.61 -4.04 -19.57
N VAL A 189 -29.15 -4.69 -18.51
CA VAL A 189 -28.75 -6.11 -18.52
C VAL A 189 -29.98 -6.98 -18.25
N THR A 190 -30.45 -7.66 -19.30
CA THR A 190 -31.62 -8.55 -19.24
C THR A 190 -31.26 -9.96 -18.77
N TYR A 191 -30.03 -10.42 -19.05
CA TYR A 191 -29.57 -11.75 -18.66
C TYR A 191 -28.12 -11.72 -18.16
N ILE A 192 -27.97 -11.69 -16.83
CA ILE A 192 -26.68 -11.55 -16.13
C ILE A 192 -25.75 -12.72 -16.44
N ASP A 193 -26.21 -13.96 -16.21
CA ASP A 193 -25.37 -15.15 -16.34
C ASP A 193 -24.83 -15.30 -17.77
N GLY A 194 -25.61 -14.92 -18.78
CA GLY A 194 -25.17 -14.94 -20.17
C GLY A 194 -24.17 -13.85 -20.51
N LEU A 195 -24.23 -12.69 -19.85
CA LEU A 195 -23.32 -11.57 -20.08
C LEU A 195 -21.95 -11.84 -19.45
N THR A 196 -21.94 -12.23 -18.17
CA THR A 196 -20.70 -12.46 -17.40
C THR A 196 -20.14 -13.86 -17.57
N ARG A 197 -20.94 -14.82 -18.07
CA ARG A 197 -20.62 -16.26 -18.09
C ARG A 197 -20.37 -16.83 -16.69
N GLN A 198 -20.88 -16.16 -15.67
CA GLN A 198 -20.64 -16.47 -14.27
C GLN A 198 -21.98 -16.51 -13.54
N LYS A 199 -22.17 -17.51 -12.67
CA LYS A 199 -23.32 -17.59 -11.79
C LYS A 199 -23.00 -16.92 -10.45
N TYR A 200 -23.70 -15.83 -10.15
CA TYR A 200 -23.55 -15.15 -8.86
C TYR A 200 -24.43 -15.80 -7.79
N CYS A 201 -23.93 -15.85 -6.55
CA CYS A 201 -24.73 -16.25 -5.40
C CYS A 201 -25.92 -15.27 -5.23
N PRO A 202 -27.18 -15.75 -5.14
CA PRO A 202 -28.37 -14.90 -5.02
C PRO A 202 -28.54 -14.23 -3.65
N HIS A 203 -27.71 -14.59 -2.66
CA HIS A 203 -27.77 -14.03 -1.31
C HIS A 203 -26.71 -12.93 -1.13
N CYS A 204 -25.42 -13.24 -1.33
CA CYS A 204 -24.36 -12.24 -1.18
C CYS A 204 -24.08 -11.43 -2.46
N TYR A 205 -24.27 -12.02 -3.65
CA TYR A 205 -23.75 -11.53 -4.95
C TYR A 205 -22.29 -11.07 -4.93
N GLN A 206 -21.50 -11.56 -3.97
CA GLN A 206 -20.06 -11.28 -3.85
C GLN A 206 -19.24 -12.45 -4.38
N GLN A 207 -19.76 -13.67 -4.28
CA GLN A 207 -19.15 -14.85 -4.87
C GLN A 207 -19.81 -15.16 -6.22
N SER A 208 -18.98 -15.37 -7.23
CA SER A 208 -19.37 -15.94 -8.52
C SER A 208 -18.75 -17.31 -8.73
N PHE A 209 -19.37 -18.10 -9.59
CA PHE A 209 -18.95 -19.44 -9.95
C PHE A 209 -19.01 -19.60 -11.46
N ASP A 210 -18.00 -20.21 -12.06
CA ASP A 210 -18.02 -20.56 -13.48
C ASP A 210 -18.91 -21.80 -13.68
N PRO A 211 -20.04 -21.70 -14.40
CA PRO A 211 -20.88 -22.86 -14.69
C PRO A 211 -20.19 -23.99 -15.47
N LYS A 212 -19.00 -23.73 -16.04
CA LYS A 212 -18.19 -24.73 -16.76
C LYS A 212 -17.22 -25.51 -15.86
N ASP A 213 -17.03 -25.12 -14.60
CA ASP A 213 -16.18 -25.88 -13.67
C ASP A 213 -16.82 -27.24 -13.34
N ASP A 214 -16.04 -28.32 -13.38
CA ASP A 214 -16.49 -29.68 -13.05
C ASP A 214 -17.14 -29.77 -11.66
N ARG A 215 -16.69 -28.92 -10.72
CA ARG A 215 -17.15 -28.87 -9.33
C ARG A 215 -18.19 -27.79 -9.08
N TYR A 216 -18.58 -27.03 -10.11
CA TYR A 216 -19.53 -25.91 -10.04
C TYR A 216 -20.75 -26.21 -9.18
N LYS A 217 -21.47 -27.29 -9.49
CA LYS A 217 -22.75 -27.60 -8.84
C LYS A 217 -22.60 -27.77 -7.34
N ARG A 218 -21.61 -28.57 -6.93
CA ARG A 218 -21.31 -28.83 -5.52
C ARG A 218 -20.90 -27.54 -4.80
N ASP A 219 -19.99 -26.77 -5.39
CA ASP A 219 -19.41 -25.59 -4.74
C ASP A 219 -20.42 -24.43 -4.66
N TYR A 220 -21.21 -24.24 -5.72
CA TYR A 220 -22.32 -23.31 -5.75
C TYR A 220 -23.39 -23.66 -4.72
N ASP A 221 -23.88 -24.90 -4.70
CA ASP A 221 -24.94 -25.33 -3.78
C ASP A 221 -24.47 -25.22 -2.32
N ASN A 222 -23.24 -25.65 -2.02
CA ASN A 222 -22.64 -25.53 -0.68
C ASN A 222 -22.55 -24.06 -0.23
N HIS A 223 -22.05 -23.18 -1.11
CA HIS A 223 -21.96 -21.77 -0.79
C HIS A 223 -23.34 -21.13 -0.61
N VAL A 224 -24.29 -21.39 -1.50
CA VAL A 224 -25.63 -20.79 -1.44
C VAL A 224 -26.36 -21.21 -0.17
N SER A 225 -26.30 -22.50 0.20
CA SER A 225 -26.90 -22.99 1.45
C SER A 225 -26.28 -22.33 2.68
N GLN A 226 -24.95 -22.24 2.74
CA GLN A 226 -24.26 -21.59 3.86
C GLN A 226 -24.52 -20.08 3.90
N CYS A 227 -24.52 -19.41 2.74
CA CYS A 227 -24.75 -17.99 2.62
C CYS A 227 -26.18 -17.60 2.99
N LYS A 228 -27.16 -18.46 2.68
CA LYS A 228 -28.55 -18.32 3.11
C LYS A 228 -28.67 -18.36 4.64
N ILE A 229 -28.02 -19.34 5.29
CA ILE A 229 -27.98 -19.45 6.76
C ILE A 229 -27.39 -18.18 7.39
N ASN A 230 -26.37 -17.61 6.75
CA ASN A 230 -25.68 -16.41 7.23
C ASN A 230 -26.40 -15.09 6.86
N GLY A 231 -27.65 -15.14 6.39
CA GLY A 231 -28.40 -13.93 6.01
C GLY A 231 -27.79 -13.13 4.86
N GLY A 232 -27.06 -13.79 3.95
CA GLY A 232 -26.34 -13.14 2.85
C GLY A 232 -25.05 -12.42 3.26
N GLN A 233 -24.67 -12.47 4.54
CA GLN A 233 -23.41 -11.93 5.02
C GLN A 233 -22.28 -12.94 4.74
N ILE A 234 -21.20 -12.46 4.13
CA ILE A 234 -19.96 -13.24 4.10
C ILE A 234 -19.39 -13.17 5.51
N ILE A 235 -19.62 -14.23 6.29
CA ILE A 235 -18.86 -14.48 7.50
C ILE A 235 -17.44 -14.80 7.05
N LYS A 236 -16.60 -13.76 7.00
CA LYS A 236 -15.16 -13.93 7.02
C LYS A 236 -14.86 -14.54 8.39
N LYS A 237 -14.88 -15.87 8.48
CA LYS A 237 -14.18 -16.51 9.58
C LYS A 237 -12.77 -15.97 9.48
N VAL A 238 -12.28 -15.40 10.59
CA VAL A 238 -10.86 -15.17 10.73
C VAL A 238 -10.25 -16.56 10.60
N LYS A 239 -9.86 -16.91 9.37
CA LYS A 239 -8.75 -17.80 9.18
C LYS A 239 -7.64 -16.96 9.75
N LEU A 240 -7.28 -17.24 11.01
CA LEU A 240 -5.93 -16.91 11.45
C LEU A 240 -5.09 -17.39 10.28
N ASP A 241 -4.28 -16.49 9.70
CA ASP A 241 -3.33 -16.91 8.68
C ASP A 241 -2.76 -18.21 9.20
N GLU A 242 -2.88 -19.30 8.42
CA GLU A 242 -2.07 -20.48 8.66
C GLU A 242 -0.70 -19.88 8.90
N GLN A 243 -0.25 -19.96 10.16
CA GLN A 243 0.90 -19.24 10.69
C GLN A 243 1.89 -19.17 9.54
N PRO A 244 2.14 -17.97 8.96
CA PRO A 244 2.68 -17.90 7.61
C PRO A 244 3.85 -18.86 7.60
N PHE A 245 3.75 -19.93 6.81
CA PHE A 245 4.91 -20.76 6.55
C PHE A 245 6.01 -19.75 6.29
N PRO A 246 7.17 -19.85 6.97
CA PRO A 246 8.25 -18.89 6.77
C PRO A 246 8.29 -18.62 5.28
N TYR A 247 8.05 -17.36 4.90
CA TYR A 247 7.83 -17.02 3.51
C TYR A 247 9.14 -17.38 2.81
N VAL A 248 9.14 -18.54 2.14
CA VAL A 248 10.31 -19.14 1.51
C VAL A 248 10.12 -19.10 -0.03
N PRO A 249 9.92 -17.92 -0.67
CA PRO A 249 9.96 -17.80 -2.13
C PRO A 249 11.26 -18.36 -2.70
N HIS A 250 12.32 -18.34 -1.89
CA HIS A 250 13.65 -18.80 -2.24
C HIS A 250 13.72 -20.31 -2.56
N ILE A 251 12.67 -21.11 -2.31
CA ILE A 251 12.59 -22.52 -2.74
C ILE A 251 11.62 -22.69 -3.92
N GLN A 252 10.42 -22.10 -3.89
CA GLN A 252 9.38 -22.41 -4.90
C GLN A 252 9.44 -21.55 -6.17
N ARG A 253 10.12 -20.38 -6.15
CA ARG A 253 10.24 -19.47 -7.31
C ARG A 253 11.68 -19.05 -7.60
N ASN A 254 12.66 -19.64 -6.95
CA ASN A 254 14.06 -19.33 -7.17
C ASN A 254 14.58 -20.13 -8.37
N GLU A 255 14.78 -19.44 -9.50
CA GLU A 255 15.31 -20.04 -10.74
C GLU A 255 16.64 -20.78 -10.49
N THR A 256 17.49 -20.25 -9.60
CA THR A 256 18.74 -20.90 -9.17
C THR A 256 18.46 -22.26 -8.52
N TYR A 257 17.56 -22.29 -7.55
CA TYR A 257 17.23 -23.51 -6.80
C TYR A 257 16.56 -24.54 -7.71
N ALA A 258 15.63 -24.11 -8.56
CA ALA A 258 14.98 -24.96 -9.55
C ALA A 258 15.98 -25.57 -10.54
N TYR A 259 16.94 -24.77 -11.03
CA TYR A 259 18.03 -25.25 -11.89
C TYR A 259 18.90 -26.30 -11.19
N LEU A 260 19.33 -26.01 -9.95
CA LEU A 260 20.15 -26.93 -9.18
C LEU A 260 19.41 -28.23 -8.84
N LEU A 261 18.11 -28.13 -8.53
CA LEU A 261 17.24 -29.29 -8.31
C LEU A 261 17.11 -30.16 -9.56
N ALA A 262 16.87 -29.55 -10.72
CA ALA A 262 16.76 -30.26 -12.00
C ALA A 262 18.06 -30.99 -12.41
N ASN A 263 19.22 -30.50 -11.94
CA ASN A 263 20.53 -31.06 -12.24
C ASN A 263 21.11 -31.93 -11.11
N ASN A 264 20.32 -32.31 -10.08
CA ASN A 264 20.78 -33.06 -8.91
C ASN A 264 22.00 -32.42 -8.20
N ALA A 265 22.03 -31.09 -8.18
CA ALA A 265 23.12 -30.26 -7.68
C ALA A 265 22.68 -29.34 -6.52
N THR A 266 21.63 -29.70 -5.78
CA THR A 266 21.07 -28.88 -4.68
C THR A 266 22.07 -28.58 -3.57
N GLN A 267 23.05 -29.47 -3.36
CA GLN A 267 24.20 -29.25 -2.46
C GLN A 267 25.07 -28.05 -2.85
N GLN A 268 24.96 -27.54 -4.08
CA GLN A 268 25.63 -26.33 -4.52
C GLN A 268 24.84 -25.06 -4.18
N PHE A 269 23.60 -25.15 -3.69
CA PHE A 269 22.82 -23.97 -3.34
C PHE A 269 23.50 -23.19 -2.21
N LYS A 270 23.57 -21.87 -2.34
CA LYS A 270 24.26 -20.96 -1.42
C LYS A 270 23.32 -19.81 -1.09
N PRO A 271 23.25 -19.37 0.19
CA PRO A 271 22.51 -18.18 0.53
C PRO A 271 23.18 -16.93 -0.06
N THR A 272 22.43 -15.83 -0.11
CA THR A 272 22.92 -14.52 -0.53
C THR A 272 23.79 -13.94 0.59
N HIS A 273 25.07 -13.68 0.32
CA HIS A 273 26.04 -13.29 1.36
C HIS A 273 26.29 -11.79 1.44
N TYR A 274 25.96 -11.06 0.36
CA TYR A 274 26.27 -9.65 0.19
C TYR A 274 24.97 -8.86 0.00
N TYR A 275 24.86 -7.74 0.69
CA TYR A 275 23.65 -6.93 0.78
C TYR A 275 24.02 -5.52 1.23
N ILE A 276 23.04 -4.61 1.24
CA ILE A 276 23.22 -3.24 1.71
C ILE A 276 22.31 -3.06 2.92
N THR A 277 22.81 -2.47 4.00
CA THR A 277 21.99 -2.01 5.12
C THR A 277 21.81 -0.50 5.07
N TYR A 278 20.71 0.04 5.58
CA TYR A 278 20.46 1.48 5.61
C TYR A 278 19.66 1.90 6.83
N ASP A 279 19.81 3.18 7.20
CA ASP A 279 19.10 3.80 8.31
C ASP A 279 18.93 5.30 8.07
N PHE A 280 17.75 5.84 8.42
CA PHE A 280 17.41 7.25 8.26
C PHE A 280 17.34 7.95 9.61
N GLU A 281 17.94 9.14 9.66
CA GLU A 281 17.77 10.06 10.78
C GLU A 281 16.74 11.13 10.43
N THR A 282 15.88 11.48 11.38
CA THR A 282 14.77 12.41 11.15
C THR A 282 14.62 13.42 12.27
N VAL A 283 13.99 14.55 11.96
CA VAL A 283 13.59 15.56 12.94
C VAL A 283 12.09 15.80 12.88
N GLU A 284 11.45 15.94 14.04
CA GLU A 284 10.04 16.27 14.10
C GLU A 284 9.82 17.75 13.79
N ARG A 285 8.96 18.02 12.81
CA ARG A 285 8.40 19.34 12.54
C ARG A 285 6.97 19.42 13.05
N LYS A 286 6.72 20.27 14.04
CA LYS A 286 5.38 20.55 14.55
C LYS A 286 4.61 21.39 13.51
N VAL A 287 3.45 20.89 13.10
CA VAL A 287 2.59 21.52 12.09
C VAL A 287 1.37 22.17 12.73
N ASN A 288 0.69 21.46 13.63
CA ASN A 288 -0.51 21.91 14.36
C ASN A 288 -1.59 22.57 13.48
N THR A 289 -1.87 22.02 12.29
CA THR A 289 -2.90 22.54 11.38
C THR A 289 -4.18 21.71 11.44
N TYR A 290 -5.34 22.37 11.32
CA TYR A 290 -6.64 21.70 11.24
C TYR A 290 -7.03 21.44 9.78
N PHE A 291 -7.67 20.30 9.52
CA PHE A 291 -8.20 19.94 8.20
C PHE A 291 -9.48 19.11 8.33
N GLY A 292 -10.25 19.02 7.25
CA GLY A 292 -11.54 18.32 7.24
C GLY A 292 -12.73 19.26 7.49
N LYS A 293 -13.83 18.71 8.01
CA LYS A 293 -15.09 19.44 8.20
C LYS A 293 -14.97 20.39 9.40
N PRO A 294 -15.33 21.67 9.27
CA PRO A 294 -15.41 22.60 10.41
C PRO A 294 -16.37 22.05 11.47
N LEU A 295 -16.00 22.15 12.75
CA LEU A 295 -16.89 21.71 13.83
C LEU A 295 -18.15 22.60 13.93
N ASN A 296 -18.02 23.89 13.60
CA ASN A 296 -19.13 24.85 13.49
C ASN A 296 -18.97 25.70 12.22
N LYS A 297 -20.07 26.32 11.76
CA LYS A 297 -20.12 27.12 10.51
C LYS A 297 -19.08 28.25 10.43
N ASP A 298 -18.53 28.68 11.57
CA ASP A 298 -17.56 29.78 11.68
C ASP A 298 -16.24 29.39 12.39
N SER A 299 -15.98 28.10 12.65
CA SER A 299 -14.77 27.69 13.40
C SER A 299 -13.59 27.35 12.47
N ALA A 300 -12.42 27.93 12.75
CA ALA A 300 -11.13 27.49 12.17
C ALA A 300 -10.69 26.10 12.64
N ILE A 301 -11.36 25.53 13.64
CA ILE A 301 -11.13 24.18 14.16
C ILE A 301 -11.96 23.18 13.36
N CYS A 302 -11.28 22.19 12.78
CA CYS A 302 -11.91 21.10 12.04
C CYS A 302 -11.89 19.79 12.85
N ASN A 303 -12.62 18.80 12.35
CA ASN A 303 -12.70 17.46 12.95
C ASN A 303 -11.39 16.65 12.86
N SER A 304 -10.35 17.14 12.18
CA SER A 304 -9.03 16.51 12.14
C SER A 304 -7.92 17.53 12.31
N GLN A 305 -6.83 17.10 12.94
CA GLN A 305 -5.66 17.92 13.22
C GLN A 305 -4.39 17.18 12.79
N TRP A 306 -3.55 17.87 12.03
CA TRP A 306 -2.21 17.44 11.69
C TRP A 306 -1.24 18.02 12.70
N ILE A 307 -0.73 17.18 13.59
CA ILE A 307 0.10 17.60 14.73
C ILE A 307 1.54 17.83 14.29
N SER A 308 2.15 16.86 13.62
CA SER A 308 3.56 16.93 13.21
C SER A 308 3.85 16.06 11.99
N VAL A 309 5.03 16.27 11.42
CA VAL A 309 5.60 15.46 10.34
C VAL A 309 7.07 15.19 10.63
N LEU A 310 7.54 14.01 10.27
CA LEU A 310 8.96 13.67 10.33
C LEU A 310 9.63 14.12 9.04
N GLU A 311 10.65 14.95 9.18
CA GLU A 311 11.46 15.43 8.07
C GLU A 311 12.82 14.69 8.08
N PRO A 312 13.26 14.14 6.95
CA PRO A 312 14.50 13.39 6.87
C PRO A 312 15.71 14.33 6.99
N LEU A 313 16.64 13.99 7.88
CA LEU A 313 17.84 14.75 8.21
C LEU A 313 19.09 14.18 7.52
N SER A 314 19.26 12.86 7.58
CA SER A 314 20.32 12.13 6.91
C SER A 314 19.94 10.68 6.63
N VAL A 315 20.74 10.02 5.80
CA VAL A 315 20.67 8.58 5.55
C VAL A 315 22.09 8.03 5.46
N ALA A 316 22.34 6.95 6.20
CA ALA A 316 23.54 6.16 6.05
C ALA A 316 23.22 4.83 5.37
N SER A 317 24.22 4.24 4.71
CA SER A 317 24.13 2.86 4.26
C SER A 317 25.49 2.17 4.33
N THR A 318 25.48 0.93 4.80
CA THR A 318 26.66 0.06 4.79
C THR A 318 26.50 -1.02 3.72
N ILE A 319 27.40 -1.02 2.76
CA ILE A 319 27.47 -1.98 1.67
C ILE A 319 28.43 -3.09 2.07
N LYS A 320 27.92 -4.32 2.16
CA LYS A 320 28.72 -5.52 2.39
C LYS A 320 29.08 -6.18 1.07
N LEU A 321 30.37 -6.27 0.78
CA LEU A 321 30.93 -6.75 -0.49
C LEU A 321 31.89 -7.94 -0.28
N LYS A 322 32.19 -8.65 -1.36
CA LYS A 322 33.23 -9.69 -1.37
C LYS A 322 34.59 -9.02 -1.19
N TRP A 323 35.42 -9.51 -0.27
CA TRP A 323 36.78 -9.01 -0.13
C TRP A 323 37.60 -9.24 -1.42
N ARG A 324 38.34 -8.21 -1.83
CA ARG A 324 39.27 -8.23 -2.96
C ARG A 324 40.56 -7.55 -2.51
N GLU A 325 41.72 -8.08 -2.90
CA GLU A 325 43.02 -7.51 -2.52
C GLU A 325 43.18 -6.04 -2.95
N GLN A 326 42.53 -5.63 -4.02
CA GLN A 326 42.50 -4.23 -4.47
C GLN A 326 41.94 -3.25 -3.42
N TYR A 327 41.13 -3.73 -2.46
CA TYR A 327 40.57 -2.91 -1.39
C TYR A 327 41.54 -2.68 -0.23
N GLN A 328 42.64 -3.43 -0.15
CA GLN A 328 43.55 -3.39 1.00
C GLN A 328 44.14 -2.00 1.28
N ASN A 329 44.36 -1.20 0.24
CA ASN A 329 44.96 0.13 0.35
C ASN A 329 43.94 1.27 0.12
N ASP A 330 42.65 0.94 0.09
CA ASP A 330 41.58 1.92 -0.09
C ASP A 330 40.84 2.12 1.24
N ASN A 331 41.00 3.30 1.83
CA ASN A 331 40.46 3.65 3.15
C ASN A 331 38.92 3.64 3.21
N ARG A 332 38.23 3.55 2.07
CA ARG A 332 36.77 3.43 2.02
C ARG A 332 36.27 2.02 2.37
N TYR A 333 37.17 1.03 2.41
CA TYR A 333 36.83 -0.36 2.65
C TYR A 333 37.42 -0.87 3.96
N LYS A 334 36.56 -1.34 4.87
CA LYS A 334 36.94 -2.02 6.11
C LYS A 334 36.86 -3.53 5.91
N LYS A 335 37.97 -4.24 6.12
CA LYS A 335 38.00 -5.72 6.08
C LYS A 335 37.37 -6.28 7.34
N ILE A 336 36.41 -7.18 7.19
CA ILE A 336 35.78 -7.90 8.32
C ILE A 336 35.88 -9.41 8.10
N ALA A 337 35.93 -10.17 9.21
CA ALA A 337 35.73 -11.60 9.17
C ALA A 337 34.21 -11.86 9.17
N SER A 338 33.72 -12.69 8.24
CA SER A 338 32.35 -13.21 8.27
C SER A 338 32.39 -14.73 8.38
N SER A 339 31.25 -15.36 8.70
CA SER A 339 31.12 -16.81 8.90
C SER A 339 31.59 -17.66 7.70
N PHE A 340 31.66 -17.09 6.50
CA PHE A 340 32.14 -17.79 5.30
C PHE A 340 33.55 -17.40 4.86
N ARG A 341 33.80 -16.10 4.70
CA ARG A 341 35.06 -15.52 4.17
C ARG A 341 35.26 -14.09 4.69
N TYR A 342 36.39 -13.47 4.34
CA TYR A 342 36.54 -12.03 4.53
C TYR A 342 35.56 -11.27 3.62
N ALA A 343 34.91 -10.26 4.19
CA ALA A 343 34.07 -9.30 3.48
C ALA A 343 34.68 -7.90 3.59
N ALA A 344 34.27 -7.02 2.69
CA ALA A 344 34.59 -5.60 2.75
C ALA A 344 33.31 -4.82 3.10
N LEU A 345 33.39 -3.95 4.10
CA LEU A 345 32.35 -2.96 4.38
C LEU A 345 32.75 -1.64 3.77
N LYS A 346 31.81 -1.02 3.05
CA LYS A 346 31.93 0.35 2.55
C LYS A 346 30.72 1.12 3.02
N THR A 347 30.93 2.30 3.57
CA THR A 347 29.85 3.14 4.08
C THR A 347 29.63 4.34 3.16
N ILE A 348 28.36 4.68 2.92
CA ILE A 348 27.96 5.90 2.23
C ILE A 348 27.01 6.69 3.15
N TYR A 349 27.12 8.01 3.10
CA TYR A 349 26.34 8.91 3.95
C TYR A 349 25.87 10.10 3.13
N PHE A 350 24.59 10.45 3.31
CA PHE A 350 23.98 11.63 2.70
C PHE A 350 23.18 12.42 3.72
N ASP A 351 23.22 13.75 3.65
CA ASP A 351 22.47 14.63 4.55
C ASP A 351 21.92 15.89 3.84
N LEU A 352 21.11 16.66 4.57
CA LEU A 352 20.51 17.89 4.07
C LEU A 352 21.51 18.96 3.61
N ARG A 353 22.77 18.93 4.08
CA ARG A 353 23.81 19.91 3.68
C ARG A 353 24.24 19.69 2.22
N GLN A 354 23.99 18.52 1.66
CA GLN A 354 24.30 18.18 0.27
C GLN A 354 23.21 18.59 -0.73
N GLY A 355 22.05 19.06 -0.26
CA GLY A 355 20.95 19.53 -1.10
C GLY A 355 19.60 18.91 -0.72
N VAL A 356 18.51 19.51 -1.22
CA VAL A 356 17.14 19.04 -0.97
C VAL A 356 16.82 17.69 -1.64
N ASP A 357 17.65 17.29 -2.59
CA ASP A 357 17.54 16.07 -3.39
C ASP A 357 18.44 14.93 -2.89
N PHE A 358 19.06 15.07 -1.70
CA PHE A 358 19.98 14.06 -1.15
C PHE A 358 19.41 12.64 -1.10
N ILE A 359 18.10 12.48 -0.90
CA ILE A 359 17.42 11.16 -0.94
C ILE A 359 17.47 10.55 -2.34
N THR A 360 17.30 11.38 -3.38
CA THR A 360 17.40 10.92 -4.77
C THR A 360 18.85 10.55 -5.08
N GLN A 361 19.82 11.38 -4.65
CA GLN A 361 21.25 11.08 -4.79
C GLN A 361 21.63 9.78 -4.06
N TRP A 362 21.11 9.55 -2.86
CA TRP A 362 21.28 8.30 -2.12
C TRP A 362 20.71 7.09 -2.87
N ILE A 363 19.48 7.17 -3.41
CA ILE A 363 18.89 6.07 -4.19
C ILE A 363 19.75 5.76 -5.43
N GLU A 364 20.26 6.79 -6.11
CA GLU A 364 21.17 6.61 -7.25
C GLU A 364 22.45 5.88 -6.84
N GLN A 365 23.06 6.28 -5.73
CA GLN A 365 24.24 5.63 -5.19
C GLN A 365 23.95 4.17 -4.79
N VAL A 366 22.80 3.90 -4.14
CA VAL A 366 22.38 2.54 -3.78
C VAL A 366 22.26 1.64 -5.02
N PHE A 367 21.67 2.15 -6.11
CA PHE A 367 21.61 1.39 -7.38
C PHE A 367 23.00 1.14 -7.98
N GLU A 368 23.94 2.08 -7.85
CA GLU A 368 25.32 1.89 -8.32
C GLU A 368 26.04 0.81 -7.53
N GLU A 369 25.99 0.87 -6.19
CA GLU A 369 26.61 -0.13 -5.32
C GLU A 369 25.93 -1.51 -5.49
N ALA A 370 24.62 -1.54 -5.71
CA ALA A 370 23.87 -2.77 -5.94
C ALA A 370 24.36 -3.54 -7.18
N LYS A 371 24.94 -2.87 -8.19
CA LYS A 371 25.57 -3.58 -9.33
C LYS A 371 26.69 -4.49 -8.85
N GLN A 372 27.58 -3.99 -7.98
CA GLN A 372 28.69 -4.77 -7.46
C GLN A 372 28.20 -5.86 -6.50
N VAL A 373 27.22 -5.56 -5.64
CA VAL A 373 26.60 -6.56 -4.74
C VAL A 373 25.96 -7.69 -5.55
N SER A 374 25.26 -7.37 -6.63
CA SER A 374 24.67 -8.36 -7.53
C SER A 374 25.73 -9.26 -8.15
N LEU A 375 26.86 -8.69 -8.60
CA LEU A 375 27.98 -9.46 -9.15
C LEU A 375 28.65 -10.36 -8.11
N ASP A 376 28.86 -9.86 -6.89
CA ASP A 376 29.54 -10.60 -5.82
C ASP A 376 28.71 -11.80 -5.32
N ASN A 377 27.38 -11.76 -5.49
CA ASN A 377 26.48 -12.86 -5.15
C ASN A 377 26.32 -13.93 -6.26
N LYS A 378 26.83 -13.70 -7.48
CA LYS A 378 26.77 -14.71 -8.55
C LYS A 378 27.61 -15.94 -8.20
N TYR A 379 27.20 -17.08 -8.75
CA TYR A 379 27.98 -18.31 -8.70
C TYR A 379 29.24 -18.20 -9.55
N ASP A 380 30.32 -18.86 -9.11
CA ASP A 380 31.56 -18.93 -9.88
C ASP A 380 31.33 -19.69 -11.21
N ASN A 381 30.42 -20.67 -11.22
CA ASN A 381 29.96 -21.33 -12.44
C ASN A 381 28.88 -20.46 -13.12
N GLN A 382 29.19 -19.96 -14.32
CA GLN A 382 28.31 -19.10 -15.10
C GLN A 382 27.05 -19.80 -15.63
N ASP A 383 27.05 -21.14 -15.68
CA ASP A 383 25.89 -21.92 -16.13
C ASP A 383 24.77 -21.95 -15.06
N ILE A 384 25.09 -21.64 -13.80
CA ILE A 384 24.11 -21.58 -12.73
C ILE A 384 23.42 -20.20 -12.78
N PRO A 385 22.12 -20.12 -13.12
CA PRO A 385 21.43 -18.85 -13.19
C PRO A 385 21.31 -18.24 -11.79
N TYR A 386 21.67 -16.96 -11.65
CA TYR A 386 21.45 -16.19 -10.42
C TYR A 386 20.72 -14.90 -10.75
N LYS A 387 19.42 -14.87 -10.43
CA LYS A 387 18.50 -13.77 -10.75
C LYS A 387 17.80 -13.24 -9.49
N GLN A 388 18.51 -13.25 -8.37
CA GLN A 388 17.98 -12.67 -7.14
C GLN A 388 18.21 -11.16 -7.14
N ASN A 389 17.21 -10.44 -6.64
CA ASN A 389 17.29 -8.99 -6.44
C ASN A 389 18.26 -8.70 -5.29
N VAL A 390 18.91 -7.53 -5.35
CA VAL A 390 19.80 -7.11 -4.27
C VAL A 390 18.98 -6.65 -3.08
N SER A 391 19.26 -7.21 -1.90
CA SER A 391 18.58 -6.84 -0.65
C SER A 391 19.15 -5.54 -0.08
N ILE A 392 18.26 -4.58 0.16
CA ILE A 392 18.50 -3.32 0.84
C ILE A 392 17.73 -3.37 2.16
N ILE A 393 18.42 -3.55 3.27
CA ILE A 393 17.86 -3.99 4.54
C ILE A 393 17.91 -2.85 5.56
N GLY A 394 16.75 -2.40 6.04
CA GLY A 394 16.68 -1.48 7.19
C GLY A 394 16.14 -2.20 8.42
N PHE A 395 16.19 -1.55 9.58
CA PHE A 395 15.67 -2.10 10.84
C PHE A 395 14.47 -1.26 11.32
N ASN A 396 13.30 -1.89 11.50
CA ASN A 396 12.03 -1.17 11.72
C ASN A 396 11.67 -0.22 10.57
N SER A 397 12.26 -0.44 9.40
CA SER A 397 12.25 0.51 8.29
C SER A 397 10.95 0.48 7.49
N SER A 398 10.19 -0.61 7.55
CA SER A 398 8.95 -0.78 6.79
C SER A 398 7.87 0.24 7.16
N ARG A 399 7.85 0.67 8.42
CA ARG A 399 6.89 1.64 8.96
C ARG A 399 7.42 3.07 8.92
N PHE A 400 8.71 3.25 9.15
CA PHE A 400 9.32 4.56 9.34
C PHE A 400 10.09 4.99 8.10
N ASP A 401 11.24 4.39 7.82
CA ASP A 401 12.16 4.90 6.80
C ASP A 401 11.61 4.79 5.38
N GLN A 402 10.96 3.67 5.05
CA GLN A 402 10.41 3.44 3.72
C GLN A 402 9.37 4.50 3.34
N ALA A 403 8.63 5.04 4.30
CA ALA A 403 7.69 6.14 4.05
C ALA A 403 8.39 7.43 3.60
N LEU A 404 9.61 7.69 4.09
CA LEU A 404 10.38 8.90 3.79
C LEU A 404 10.80 8.96 2.33
N PHE A 405 11.17 7.81 1.75
CA PHE A 405 11.72 7.75 0.39
C PHE A 405 10.82 7.09 -0.66
N SER A 406 9.73 6.41 -0.29
CA SER A 406 8.86 5.70 -1.24
C SER A 406 8.32 6.58 -2.37
N LYS A 407 8.04 7.86 -2.08
CA LYS A 407 7.59 8.83 -3.09
C LYS A 407 8.60 9.09 -4.20
N TYR A 408 9.90 8.84 -3.94
CA TYR A 408 10.96 8.98 -4.93
C TYR A 408 11.20 7.70 -5.74
N LEU A 409 10.58 6.56 -5.39
CA LEU A 409 10.76 5.26 -6.06
C LEU A 409 9.94 5.08 -7.34
N HIS A 410 9.23 6.11 -7.80
CA HIS A 410 8.51 6.09 -9.07
C HIS A 410 8.87 7.34 -9.89
N ASN A 411 9.80 7.18 -10.82
CA ASN A 411 10.29 8.26 -11.69
C ASN A 411 10.79 7.71 -13.03
N ASP A 412 11.48 8.52 -13.83
CA ASP A 412 11.97 8.12 -15.16
C ASP A 412 13.13 7.10 -15.13
N LYS A 413 13.84 6.96 -14.00
CA LYS A 413 14.98 6.05 -13.84
C LYS A 413 14.57 4.68 -13.31
N TRP A 414 13.63 4.63 -12.37
CA TRP A 414 13.20 3.38 -11.73
C TRP A 414 11.69 3.32 -11.46
N THR A 415 11.17 2.12 -11.28
CA THR A 415 9.75 1.87 -11.02
C THR A 415 9.58 0.80 -9.95
N ILE A 416 8.59 1.00 -9.10
CA ILE A 416 8.10 -0.03 -8.18
C ILE A 416 7.47 -1.15 -9.03
N GLN A 417 7.97 -2.37 -8.90
CA GLN A 417 7.46 -3.56 -9.59
C GLN A 417 6.43 -4.29 -8.76
N SER A 418 6.69 -4.39 -7.45
CA SER A 418 5.76 -5.03 -6.53
C SER A 418 5.94 -4.50 -5.11
N TYR A 419 4.85 -4.60 -4.35
CA TYR A 419 4.82 -4.33 -2.92
C TYR A 419 4.23 -5.57 -2.24
N ILE A 420 4.92 -6.09 -1.23
CA ILE A 420 4.49 -7.25 -0.45
C ILE A 420 4.20 -6.80 0.98
N GLY A 421 3.05 -7.20 1.49
CA GLY A 421 2.59 -6.87 2.85
C GLY A 421 1.37 -5.98 2.84
N THR A 422 1.01 -5.46 4.01
CA THR A 422 -0.06 -4.47 4.17
C THR A 422 0.55 -3.09 4.44
N MET A 423 -0.24 -2.03 4.40
CA MET A 423 0.25 -0.68 4.70
C MET A 423 0.72 -0.51 6.16
N GLY A 424 0.22 -1.34 7.10
CA GLY A 424 0.66 -1.33 8.50
C GLY A 424 1.78 -2.32 8.83
N GLN A 425 2.08 -3.23 7.90
CA GLN A 425 3.10 -4.28 8.01
C GLN A 425 3.67 -4.54 6.61
N GLY A 426 4.45 -3.58 6.12
CA GLY A 426 5.16 -3.70 4.86
C GLY A 426 6.26 -4.75 4.99
N LYS A 427 6.30 -5.71 4.08
CA LYS A 427 7.32 -6.77 4.10
C LYS A 427 8.46 -6.45 3.14
N GLN A 428 8.12 -5.99 1.95
CA GLN A 428 9.09 -5.77 0.89
C GLN A 428 8.58 -4.80 -0.17
N ILE A 429 9.47 -3.94 -0.67
CA ILE A 429 9.25 -3.11 -1.87
C ILE A 429 10.28 -3.52 -2.93
N ALA A 430 9.83 -4.06 -4.06
CA ALA A 430 10.69 -4.39 -5.18
C ALA A 430 10.73 -3.24 -6.18
N VAL A 431 11.93 -2.76 -6.51
CA VAL A 431 12.14 -1.64 -7.41
C VAL A 431 13.07 -2.06 -8.53
N GLU A 432 12.70 -1.75 -9.78
CA GLU A 432 13.52 -2.01 -10.96
C GLU A 432 14.05 -0.72 -11.54
N HIS A 433 15.35 -0.69 -11.83
CA HIS A 433 15.95 0.33 -12.66
C HIS A 433 15.58 0.11 -14.13
N LYS A 434 14.88 1.06 -14.75
CA LYS A 434 14.24 0.91 -16.07
C LYS A 434 15.23 0.57 -17.19
N GLN A 435 16.44 1.16 -17.16
CA GLN A 435 17.48 0.94 -18.19
C GLN A 435 18.32 -0.32 -17.95
N THR A 436 19.00 -0.43 -16.80
CA THR A 436 19.89 -1.57 -16.48
C THR A 436 19.15 -2.87 -16.16
N LYS A 437 17.83 -2.81 -15.90
CA LYS A 437 17.00 -3.93 -15.43
C LYS A 437 17.45 -4.54 -14.10
N LEU A 438 18.34 -3.86 -13.38
CA LEU A 438 18.72 -4.26 -12.04
C LEU A 438 17.53 -4.09 -11.10
N GLN A 439 17.25 -5.12 -10.31
CA GLN A 439 16.18 -5.11 -9.32
C GLN A 439 16.77 -5.11 -7.91
N ILE A 440 16.27 -4.21 -7.07
CA ILE A 440 16.58 -4.13 -5.65
C ILE A 440 15.31 -4.33 -4.83
N ASN A 441 15.47 -4.89 -3.63
CA ASN A 441 14.39 -5.11 -2.69
C ASN A 441 14.67 -4.36 -1.39
N PHE A 442 13.82 -3.40 -1.05
CA PHE A 442 13.80 -2.84 0.30
C PHE A 442 13.08 -3.81 1.23
N VAL A 443 13.76 -4.26 2.28
CA VAL A 443 13.27 -5.23 3.25
C VAL A 443 13.53 -4.71 4.66
N ASP A 444 12.62 -5.03 5.58
CA ASP A 444 12.80 -4.74 7.00
C ASP A 444 13.28 -5.99 7.74
N ALA A 445 14.42 -5.88 8.42
CA ALA A 445 15.01 -6.95 9.24
C ALA A 445 14.06 -7.43 10.34
N MET A 446 13.20 -6.55 10.88
CA MET A 446 12.21 -6.92 11.90
C MET A 446 11.13 -7.87 11.37
N ASN A 447 11.02 -8.08 10.06
CA ASN A 447 10.13 -9.13 9.53
C ASN A 447 10.61 -10.55 9.86
N TYR A 448 11.88 -10.71 10.23
CA TYR A 448 12.50 -12.01 10.52
C TYR A 448 12.70 -12.24 12.02
N THR A 449 12.41 -11.25 12.86
CA THR A 449 12.62 -11.32 14.31
C THR A 449 11.34 -11.01 15.07
N GLN A 450 11.34 -11.25 16.38
CA GLN A 450 10.32 -10.65 17.25
C GLN A 450 10.52 -9.13 17.32
N PRO A 451 9.46 -8.33 17.53
CA PRO A 451 9.59 -6.90 17.71
C PRO A 451 10.55 -6.56 18.86
N THR A 452 11.68 -5.94 18.52
CA THR A 452 12.76 -5.59 19.46
C THR A 452 13.47 -4.32 18.99
N ASP A 453 14.28 -3.71 19.85
CA ASP A 453 15.12 -2.58 19.45
C ASP A 453 16.44 -3.05 18.82
N LEU A 454 17.10 -2.15 18.08
CA LEU A 454 18.32 -2.47 17.34
C LEU A 454 19.45 -2.98 18.26
N ALA A 455 19.56 -2.43 19.47
CA ALA A 455 20.58 -2.84 20.44
C ALA A 455 20.36 -4.27 20.92
N SER A 456 19.11 -4.63 21.21
CA SER A 456 18.71 -5.98 21.60
C SER A 456 18.85 -6.96 20.43
N PHE A 457 18.50 -6.54 19.22
CA PHE A 457 18.77 -7.32 18.00
C PHE A 457 20.26 -7.63 17.84
N ALA A 458 21.11 -6.61 17.97
CA ALA A 458 22.55 -6.75 17.91
C ALA A 458 23.10 -7.68 19.00
N LYS A 459 22.55 -7.59 20.21
CA LYS A 459 22.93 -8.42 21.34
C LYS A 459 22.50 -9.89 21.16
N ASP A 460 21.25 -10.13 20.79
CA ASP A 460 20.65 -11.46 20.78
C ASP A 460 21.10 -12.30 19.58
N PHE A 461 21.40 -11.64 18.45
CA PHE A 461 21.83 -12.30 17.21
C PHE A 461 23.29 -12.03 16.85
N GLY A 462 24.01 -11.19 17.60
CA GLY A 462 25.44 -10.97 17.44
C GLY A 462 26.28 -12.13 17.97
N ASN A 463 27.61 -12.03 17.83
CA ASN A 463 28.51 -13.05 18.38
C ASN A 463 28.68 -12.86 19.90
N HIS A 464 28.44 -13.92 20.66
CA HIS A 464 28.88 -14.03 22.05
C HIS A 464 30.26 -14.69 22.09
N THR A 465 31.24 -14.05 22.73
CA THR A 465 32.40 -14.80 23.21
C THR A 465 31.99 -15.54 24.49
N ILE A 466 31.95 -16.87 24.43
CA ILE A 466 31.87 -17.70 25.63
C ILE A 466 33.23 -17.61 26.31
N ASP A 467 33.31 -16.95 27.47
CA ASP A 467 34.53 -17.01 28.27
C ASP A 467 34.71 -18.42 28.86
N SER A 468 35.92 -18.75 29.31
CA SER A 468 36.25 -20.05 29.89
C SER A 468 35.47 -20.43 31.16
N ASN A 469 34.61 -19.54 31.66
CA ASN A 469 33.77 -19.73 32.84
C ASN A 469 32.28 -19.90 32.51
N GLY A 470 31.91 -19.96 31.21
CA GLY A 470 30.53 -20.16 30.79
C GLY A 470 29.63 -18.93 30.98
N VAL A 471 30.22 -17.74 31.12
CA VAL A 471 29.49 -16.47 31.16
C VAL A 471 29.43 -15.89 29.75
N CYS A 472 28.25 -15.48 29.32
CA CYS A 472 28.05 -14.77 28.06
C CYS A 472 28.62 -13.34 28.16
N GLY A 473 29.89 -13.19 27.83
CA GLY A 473 30.54 -11.90 27.66
C GLY A 473 30.32 -11.39 26.23
N ASN A 474 29.86 -10.14 26.09
CA ASN A 474 29.96 -9.44 24.81
C ASN A 474 31.44 -9.39 24.42
N SER A 475 31.80 -9.89 23.24
CA SER A 475 32.99 -9.35 22.58
C SER A 475 32.77 -7.85 22.38
N ASP A 476 33.83 -7.07 22.25
CA ASP A 476 33.83 -5.61 22.01
C ASP A 476 33.12 -5.20 20.68
N ASN A 477 31.94 -5.75 20.40
CA ASN A 477 31.04 -5.40 19.33
C ASN A 477 30.52 -4.01 19.66
N GLU A 478 31.01 -3.02 18.91
CA GLU A 478 30.39 -1.74 18.59
C GLU A 478 29.07 -1.52 19.36
N SER A 479 29.18 -1.10 20.62
CA SER A 479 28.01 -0.81 21.44
C SER A 479 27.22 0.28 20.74
N LYS A 480 25.90 0.09 20.57
CA LYS A 480 25.04 1.11 19.98
C LYS A 480 25.35 2.45 20.67
N GLY A 481 25.79 3.43 19.89
CA GLY A 481 26.14 4.76 20.39
C GLY A 481 24.95 5.45 21.05
N LEU A 482 25.12 6.67 21.54
CA LEU A 482 24.05 7.42 22.19
C LEU A 482 23.85 8.75 21.48
N PHE A 483 22.73 8.90 20.77
CA PHE A 483 22.35 10.16 20.14
C PHE A 483 21.12 10.80 20.81
N PRO A 484 21.17 12.11 21.16
CA PRO A 484 20.09 12.79 21.87
C PRO A 484 19.02 13.32 20.90
N TYR A 485 18.04 12.47 20.56
CA TYR A 485 16.93 12.80 19.67
C TYR A 485 16.06 13.99 20.13
N GLU A 486 15.90 14.19 21.45
CA GLU A 486 15.12 15.32 22.00
C GLU A 486 15.95 16.63 22.04
N GLY A 487 17.26 16.56 21.77
CA GLY A 487 18.17 17.70 21.74
C GLY A 487 18.06 18.58 20.50
N ILE A 488 17.36 18.11 19.46
CA ILE A 488 17.20 18.82 18.19
C ILE A 488 15.73 18.83 17.74
N THR A 489 15.34 19.90 17.06
CA THR A 489 14.02 20.09 16.44
C THR A 489 14.20 20.58 15.02
N TYR A 490 13.13 20.53 14.22
CA TYR A 490 13.15 21.09 12.87
C TYR A 490 13.62 22.55 12.80
N ASP A 491 13.36 23.35 13.84
CA ASP A 491 13.70 24.78 13.84
C ASP A 491 15.15 25.05 14.27
N ASN A 492 15.77 24.16 15.05
CA ASN A 492 17.08 24.40 15.64
C ASN A 492 18.18 23.43 15.20
N TYR A 493 17.85 22.34 14.47
CA TYR A 493 18.82 21.27 14.17
C TYR A 493 20.12 21.82 13.57
N ASN A 494 20.03 22.73 12.61
CA ASN A 494 21.22 23.26 11.94
C ASN A 494 22.09 24.07 12.91
N TYR A 495 21.49 24.87 13.78
CA TYR A 495 22.24 25.61 14.80
C TYR A 495 22.85 24.69 15.85
N GLU A 496 22.09 23.71 16.34
CA GLU A 496 22.57 22.77 17.36
C GLU A 496 23.65 21.83 16.84
N LEU A 497 23.53 21.32 15.61
CA LEU A 497 24.45 20.35 15.03
C LEU A 497 25.78 20.98 14.58
N ASN A 498 25.82 22.29 14.30
CA ASN A 498 27.05 23.01 13.97
C ASN A 498 27.95 23.29 15.18
N LYS A 499 27.51 23.00 16.41
CA LYS A 499 28.33 23.22 17.62
C LYS A 499 29.38 22.13 17.78
N SER A 500 30.58 22.53 18.23
CA SER A 500 31.68 21.62 18.59
C SER A 500 31.59 21.06 20.00
N GLN A 501 30.81 21.69 20.89
CA GLN A 501 30.62 21.21 22.26
C GLN A 501 29.64 20.03 22.30
N PRO A 502 29.80 19.04 23.20
CA PRO A 502 28.84 17.95 23.37
C PRO A 502 27.43 18.44 23.70
N PHE A 503 26.42 17.59 23.49
CA PHE A 503 25.07 17.83 23.98
C PHE A 503 25.06 17.84 25.51
N SER A 504 24.17 18.65 26.11
CA SER A 504 23.97 18.62 27.56
C SER A 504 23.24 17.33 27.96
N ILE A 505 23.42 16.89 29.20
CA ILE A 505 22.76 15.68 29.72
C ILE A 505 21.24 15.70 29.55
N ARG A 506 20.62 16.90 29.66
CA ARG A 506 19.18 17.09 29.49
C ARG A 506 18.68 16.82 28.07
N ALA A 507 19.54 16.86 27.07
CA ALA A 507 19.18 16.54 25.69
C ALA A 507 18.85 15.06 25.49
N PHE A 508 19.28 14.19 26.43
CA PHE A 508 19.03 12.75 26.42
C PHE A 508 17.79 12.35 27.22
N ASP A 509 17.20 13.28 27.97
CA ASP A 509 15.98 13.01 28.71
C ASP A 509 14.86 12.72 27.72
N SER A 510 14.13 11.62 27.93
CA SER A 510 12.96 11.28 27.13
C SER A 510 11.68 11.56 27.87
N GLN A 511 10.93 12.57 27.42
CA GLN A 511 9.60 12.88 27.98
C GLN A 511 8.60 11.76 27.72
N LEU A 512 8.67 11.12 26.53
CA LEU A 512 7.75 10.04 26.14
C LEU A 512 7.95 8.77 26.96
N LYS A 513 9.21 8.39 27.22
CA LYS A 513 9.55 7.18 27.98
C LYS A 513 9.70 7.45 29.48
N ASN A 514 9.54 8.71 29.90
CA ASN A 514 9.83 9.19 31.25
C ASN A 514 11.17 8.66 31.78
N LYS A 515 12.20 8.74 30.92
CA LYS A 515 13.53 8.17 31.17
C LYS A 515 14.56 9.29 31.13
N THR A 516 15.37 9.42 32.17
CA THR A 516 16.49 10.36 32.21
C THR A 516 17.80 9.63 31.96
N MET A 517 18.80 10.36 31.48
CA MET A 517 20.16 9.85 31.32
C MET A 517 20.84 9.73 32.68
N ASN A 518 21.59 8.65 32.92
CA ASN A 518 22.42 8.55 34.12
C ASN A 518 23.81 9.19 33.88
N ASP A 519 24.51 9.51 34.95
CA ASP A 519 25.78 10.23 34.88
C ASP A 519 26.90 9.39 34.22
N ASP A 520 26.93 8.07 34.43
CA ASP A 520 27.96 7.17 33.89
C ASP A 520 27.85 7.02 32.36
N ASP A 521 26.64 6.85 31.84
CA ASP A 521 26.35 6.79 30.41
C ASP A 521 26.64 8.15 29.76
N TYR A 522 26.34 9.27 30.46
CA TYR A 522 26.65 10.61 29.95
C TYR A 522 28.17 10.89 29.92
N LEU A 523 28.91 10.40 30.91
CA LEU A 523 30.38 10.44 30.89
C LEU A 523 30.95 9.62 29.74
N SER A 524 30.33 8.49 29.40
CA SER A 524 30.72 7.66 28.26
C SER A 524 30.46 8.39 26.94
N TYR A 525 29.28 8.99 26.78
CA TYR A 525 28.92 9.84 25.64
C TYR A 525 29.91 11.00 25.46
N THR A 526 30.20 11.76 26.52
CA THR A 526 31.07 12.94 26.41
C THR A 526 32.51 12.59 26.04
N LYS A 527 33.03 11.45 26.51
CA LYS A 527 34.36 10.95 26.10
C LYS A 527 34.41 10.60 24.61
N ASP A 528 33.35 10.00 24.10
CA ASP A 528 33.23 9.65 22.69
C ASP A 528 33.05 10.88 21.79
N ALA A 529 32.13 11.78 22.16
CA ALA A 529 31.78 12.98 21.41
C ALA A 529 32.96 13.95 21.17
N ILE A 530 33.97 13.96 22.04
CA ILE A 530 35.18 14.80 21.89
C ILE A 530 36.01 14.42 20.65
N ASN A 531 35.86 13.20 20.13
CA ASN A 531 36.58 12.75 18.94
C ASN A 531 36.04 13.38 17.63
N TYR A 532 34.97 14.16 17.70
CA TYR A 532 34.26 14.71 16.54
C TYR A 532 34.29 16.24 16.59
N ALA A 533 34.57 16.87 15.45
CA ALA A 533 34.75 18.33 15.39
C ALA A 533 33.43 19.09 15.60
N THR A 534 32.32 18.52 15.13
CA THR A 534 30.97 19.04 15.28
C THR A 534 29.99 17.93 15.65
N ARG A 535 28.82 18.31 16.18
CA ARG A 535 27.72 17.36 16.39
C ARG A 535 27.17 16.78 15.09
N TRP A 536 27.36 17.45 13.95
CA TRP A 536 27.11 16.85 12.63
C TRP A 536 28.02 15.65 12.37
N ASP A 537 29.31 15.77 12.66
CA ASP A 537 30.26 14.67 12.48
C ASP A 537 29.93 13.50 13.44
N TYR A 538 29.46 13.83 14.64
CA TYR A 538 28.95 12.83 15.59
C TYR A 538 27.68 12.13 15.09
N LEU A 539 26.70 12.87 14.57
CA LEU A 539 25.48 12.32 13.97
C LEU A 539 25.81 11.39 12.81
N GLN A 540 26.72 11.80 11.92
CA GLN A 540 27.18 10.97 10.81
C GLN A 540 27.76 9.66 11.33
N HIS A 541 28.73 9.72 12.25
CA HIS A 541 29.33 8.52 12.83
C HIS A 541 28.30 7.58 13.45
N TYR A 542 27.35 8.14 14.21
CA TYR A 542 26.28 7.39 14.86
C TYR A 542 25.36 6.71 13.83
N ASN A 543 24.91 7.43 12.81
CA ASN A 543 24.04 6.87 11.76
C ASN A 543 24.78 5.77 10.97
N GLU A 544 26.06 5.96 10.69
CA GLU A 544 26.92 4.93 10.07
C GLU A 544 27.03 3.69 10.96
N LEU A 545 27.19 3.86 12.28
CA LEU A 545 27.25 2.77 13.26
C LEU A 545 25.96 1.95 13.31
N ASP A 546 24.79 2.61 13.29
CA ASP A 546 23.47 1.95 13.28
C ASP A 546 23.30 1.07 12.02
N THR A 547 23.94 1.42 10.90
CA THR A 547 23.95 0.55 9.71
C THR A 547 24.94 -0.62 9.80
N GLN A 548 26.10 -0.41 10.43
CA GLN A 548 27.15 -1.43 10.58
C GLN A 548 26.76 -2.50 11.61
N ILE A 549 26.13 -2.11 12.72
CA ILE A 549 25.75 -3.03 13.79
C ILE A 549 24.75 -4.10 13.34
N MET A 550 24.00 -3.85 12.25
CA MET A 550 23.10 -4.82 11.63
C MET A 550 23.82 -5.97 10.92
N ILE A 551 25.07 -5.78 10.47
CA ILE A 551 25.77 -6.75 9.59
C ILE A 551 25.95 -8.11 10.27
N GLN A 552 26.48 -8.14 11.50
CA GLN A 552 26.80 -9.40 12.17
C GLN A 552 25.52 -10.21 12.54
N PRO A 553 24.48 -9.60 13.14
CA PRO A 553 23.18 -10.24 13.34
C PRO A 553 22.57 -10.80 12.05
N LEU A 554 22.58 -10.04 10.97
CA LEU A 554 22.04 -10.47 9.68
C LEU A 554 22.83 -11.65 9.11
N ASP A 555 24.16 -11.63 9.22
CA ASP A 555 24.99 -12.76 8.84
C ASP A 555 24.61 -14.03 9.61
N ASN A 556 24.42 -13.90 10.93
CA ASN A 556 24.02 -15.02 11.78
C ASN A 556 22.61 -15.54 11.47
N LEU A 557 21.70 -14.70 10.97
CA LEU A 557 20.37 -15.10 10.50
C LEU A 557 20.36 -15.75 9.12
N ILE A 558 21.32 -15.38 8.25
CA ILE A 558 21.44 -15.92 6.90
C ILE A 558 22.10 -17.31 6.90
N ASN A 559 22.93 -17.59 7.92
CA ASN A 559 23.55 -18.89 8.20
C ASN A 559 22.56 -19.89 8.78
#